data_AF-A0A2V2NH45-F1
#
_entry.id   AF-A0A2V2NH45-F1
#
_cell.length_a   1.000
_cell.length_b   1.000
_cell.length_c   1.000
_cell.angle_alpha   90.00
_cell.angle_beta   90.00
_cell.angle_gamma   90.00
#
_symmetry.space_group_name_H-M   'P 1'
#
loop_
_entity.id
_entity.type
_entity.pdbx_description
1 polymer ?
#
loop_
_entity_poly.entity_id
_entity_poly.type
_entity_poly.pdbx_seq_one_letter_code
_entity_poly.pdbx_strand_id
1 'polypeptide(L)' 'MTQNPCVHHEDNVGEHTCRLCGKNHCIECIHLGSRICYSCIYKGIIIIMVIMVIFSYVAWYGLL' A
#
# COMPACT_ATOMS: atom_id res chain seq x y z
N MET A 1 20.10 -14.87 11.81
CA MET A 1 18.83 -14.33 11.29
C MET A 1 19.17 -12.99 10.65
N THR A 2 19.13 -12.87 9.33
CA THR A 2 19.44 -11.60 8.63
C THR A 2 18.28 -10.63 8.83
N GLN A 3 18.37 -9.76 9.84
CA GLN A 3 17.45 -8.63 10.03
C GLN A 3 17.75 -7.61 8.93
N ASN A 4 16.82 -7.45 7.99
CA ASN A 4 16.89 -6.39 7.00
C ASN A 4 16.31 -5.11 7.61
N PRO A 5 16.97 -3.95 7.47
CA PRO A 5 16.46 -2.68 7.97
C PRO A 5 15.15 -2.30 7.27
N CYS A 6 14.33 -1.49 7.93
CA CYS A 6 13.12 -0.95 7.33
C CYS A 6 13.49 -0.08 6.13
N VAL A 7 12.81 -0.28 5.00
CA VAL A 7 13.06 0.47 3.74
C VAL A 7 12.87 1.98 3.88
N HIS A 8 12.13 2.43 4.88
CA HIS A 8 11.90 3.86 5.15
C HIS A 8 12.68 4.40 6.35
N HIS A 9 13.10 3.53 7.25
CA HIS A 9 13.79 3.93 8.47
C HIS A 9 15.01 3.01 8.62
N GLU A 10 16.16 3.50 8.19
CA GLU A 10 17.41 2.74 8.21
C GLU A 10 17.82 2.35 9.65
N ASP A 11 17.43 3.18 10.63
CA ASP A 11 17.68 2.98 12.06
C ASP A 11 16.73 1.96 12.71
N ASN A 12 15.65 1.57 12.02
CA ASN A 12 14.63 0.67 12.57
C ASN A 12 14.72 -0.73 11.97
N VAL A 13 14.57 -1.74 12.81
CA VAL A 13 14.51 -3.14 12.39
C VAL A 13 13.21 -3.41 11.63
N GLY A 14 13.31 -3.98 10.43
CA GLY A 14 12.16 -4.41 9.63
C GLY A 14 11.56 -5.71 10.14
N GLU A 15 10.78 -5.66 11.22
CA GLU A 15 10.14 -6.84 11.85
C GLU A 15 8.95 -7.40 11.05
N HIS A 16 8.41 -6.62 10.12
CA HIS A 16 7.17 -6.97 9.43
C HIS A 16 7.30 -6.87 7.91
N THR A 17 6.90 -7.93 7.21
CA THR A 17 6.93 -7.97 5.75
C THR A 17 5.57 -7.58 5.17
N CYS A 18 5.57 -6.63 4.22
CA CYS A 18 4.36 -6.23 3.50
C CYS A 18 3.88 -7.34 2.55
N ARG A 19 2.59 -7.71 2.63
CA ARG A 19 2.00 -8.72 1.74
C ARG A 19 1.91 -8.31 0.27
N LEU A 20 1.88 -7.01 -0.04
CA LEU A 20 1.75 -6.52 -1.41
C LEU A 20 3.08 -6.38 -2.13
N CYS A 21 4.08 -5.78 -1.47
CA CYS A 21 5.39 -5.50 -2.09
C CYS A 21 6.51 -6.44 -1.63
N GLY A 22 6.27 -7.29 -0.61
CA GLY A 22 7.25 -8.24 -0.09
C GLY A 22 8.42 -7.61 0.67
N LYS A 23 8.41 -6.29 0.90
CA LYS A 23 9.49 -5.58 1.59
C LYS A 23 9.31 -5.59 3.09
N ASN A 24 10.44 -5.54 3.82
CA ASN A 24 10.45 -5.44 5.27
C ASN A 24 10.28 -4.00 5.73
N HIS A 25 9.41 -3.81 6.71
CA HIS A 25 8.99 -2.54 7.27
C HIS A 25 8.96 -2.64 8.79
N CYS A 26 9.23 -1.52 9.45
CA CYS A 26 9.01 -1.40 10.89
C CYS A 26 7.52 -1.23 11.21
N ILE A 27 7.17 -1.34 12.48
CA ILE A 27 5.80 -1.22 12.99
C ILE A 27 5.13 0.11 12.64
N GLU A 28 5.91 1.18 12.48
CA GLU A 28 5.42 2.51 12.09
C GLU A 28 5.18 2.65 10.59
N CYS A 29 5.80 1.80 9.77
CA CYS A 29 5.71 1.83 8.31
C CYS A 29 4.74 0.80 7.73
N ILE A 30 4.20 -0.07 8.59
CA ILE A 30 3.24 -1.10 8.22
C ILE A 30 1.97 -0.96 9.05
N HIS A 31 0.83 -1.16 8.42
CA HIS A 31 -0.41 -1.24 9.15
C HIS A 31 -0.54 -2.64 9.77
N LEU A 32 -0.36 -2.78 11.10
CA LEU A 32 -0.33 -4.10 11.76
C LEU A 32 -1.55 -4.96 11.47
N GLY A 33 -2.74 -4.35 11.39
CA GLY A 33 -3.99 -5.08 11.14
C GLY A 33 -4.04 -5.75 9.77
N SER A 34 -3.45 -5.17 8.73
CA SER A 34 -3.50 -5.69 7.37
C SER A 34 -2.18 -6.29 6.88
N ARG A 35 -1.07 -6.07 7.61
CA ARG A 35 0.31 -6.35 7.15
C ARG A 35 0.60 -5.76 5.76
N ILE A 36 0.09 -4.57 5.50
CA ILE A 36 0.33 -3.81 4.26
C ILE A 36 1.02 -2.50 4.64
N CYS A 37 2.04 -2.10 3.87
CA CYS A 37 2.73 -0.83 4.09
C CYS A 37 1.91 0.35 3.58
N TYR A 38 2.09 1.53 4.19
CA TYR A 38 1.36 2.75 3.83
C TYR A 38 1.48 3.12 2.36
N SER A 39 2.64 2.88 1.75
CA SER A 39 2.86 3.12 0.31
C SER A 39 1.93 2.27 -0.57
N CYS A 40 1.74 0.98 -0.22
CA CYS A 40 0.84 0.10 -0.95
C CYS A 40 -0.63 0.47 -0.74
N ILE A 41 -0.99 0.90 0.48
CA ILE A 41 -2.34 1.41 0.79
C ILE A 41 -2.62 2.65 -0.06
N TYR A 42 -1.69 3.60 -0.08
CA TYR A 42 -1.82 4.83 -0.85
C TYR A 42 -1.97 4.55 -2.35
N LYS A 43 -1.16 3.63 -2.89
CA LYS A 43 -1.28 3.18 -4.28
C LYS A 43 -2.66 2.56 -4.57
N GLY A 44 -3.21 1.78 -3.63
CA GLY A 44 -4.56 1.24 -3.72
C GLY A 44 -5.65 2.31 -3.74
N ILE A 45 -5.55 3.32 -2.87
CA ILE A 45 -6.51 4.45 -2.82
C ILE A 45 -6.49 5.22 -4.13
N ILE A 46 -5.32 5.48 -4.72
CA ILE A 46 -5.22 6.14 -6.03
C ILE A 46 -5.94 5.33 -7.10
N ILE A 47 -5.73 4.01 -7.15
CA ILE A 47 -6.39 3.14 -8.13
C ILE A 47 -7.91 3.20 -7.96
N ILE A 48 -8.42 3.14 -6.72
CA ILE A 48 -9.86 3.25 -6.44
C ILE A 48 -10.42 4.60 -6.91
N MET A 49 -9.71 5.71 -6.64
CA MET A 49 -10.09 7.04 -7.11
C MET A 49 -10.19 7.10 -8.64
N VAL A 50 -9.20 6.56 -9.34
CA VAL A 50 -9.20 6.49 -10.81
C VAL A 50 -10.39 5.68 -11.32
N ILE A 51 -10.67 4.52 -10.71
CA ILE A 51 -11.81 3.68 -11.05
C ILE A 51 -13.14 4.45 -10.86
N MET A 52 -13.32 5.17 -9.75
CA MET A 52 -14.53 5.97 -9.50
C MET A 52 -14.72 7.07 -10.55
N VAL A 53 -13.62 7.70 -11.00
CA VAL A 53 -13.67 8.69 -12.08
C VAL A 53 -14.09 8.02 -13.39
N ILE A 54 -13.50 6.87 -13.74
CA ILE A 54 -13.86 6.13 -14.96
C ILE A 54 -15.33 5.74 -14.93
N PHE A 55 -15.84 5.20 -13.81
CA PHE A 55 -17.26 4.87 -13.68
C PHE A 55 -18.17 6.09 -13.85
N SER A 56 -17.76 7.24 -13.31
CA SER A 56 -18.50 8.50 -13.49
C SER A 56 -18.56 8.91 -14.95
N TYR A 57 -17.46 8.74 -15.70
CA TYR A 57 -17.43 8.96 -17.15
C TYR A 57 -18.31 7.95 -17.90
N VAL A 58 -18.20 6.66 -17.60
CA VAL A 58 -19.01 5.60 -18.24
C VAL A 58 -20.50 5.84 -18.02
N ALA A 59 -20.89 6.21 -16.80
CA ALA A 59 -22.27 6.57 -16.47
C ALA A 59 -22.75 7.81 -17.23
N TRP A 60 -21.89 8.82 -17.39
CA TRP A 60 -22.20 10.01 -18.18
C TRP A 60 -22.39 9.72 -19.67
N TYR A 61 -21.54 8.84 -20.23
CA TYR A 61 -21.60 8.46 -21.64
C TYR A 61 -22.65 7.37 -21.95
N GLY A 62 -23.43 6.93 -20.95
CA GLY A 62 -24.54 6.00 -21.14
C GLY A 62 -24.11 4.63 -21.68
N LEU A 63 -22.88 4.19 -21.38
CA LEU A 63 -22.33 2.91 -21.82
C LEU A 63 -22.80 1.73 -20.92
N LEU A 64 -23.75 1.99 -20.02
CA LEU A 64 -24.37 1.04 -19.07
C LEU A 64 -25.89 1.18 -19.13
#